data_AF-A0A8H9G9C8-F1
#
_entry.id   AF-A0A8H9G9C8-F1
#
_cell.length_a   1.000
_cell.length_b   1.000
_cell.length_c   1.000
_cell.angle_alpha   90.00
_cell.angle_beta   90.00
_cell.angle_gamma   90.00
#
_symmetry.space_group_name_H-M   'P 1'
#
loop_
_entity.id
_entity.type
_entity.pdbx_description
1 polymer ?
#
loop_
_entity_poly.entity_id
_entity_poly.type
_entity_poly.pdbx_seq_one_letter_code
_entity_poly.pdbx_strand_id
1 'polypeptide(L)'
;MNFAEEQTARRRLAGSSRAAERLALSLAEDSSLDEAAIEVVRRVRRLRRVAVSSGRESTMEAAQRRVDLVVARLRAARTIGVTSIELFIDVLTVIGPPLDTQSELSPYLRMHESARGVMAELVTRVTGGGTRDSAVIDLHRLQAARWSVPFHDDDAIVDAMKSFDAQLLRLRAEPPPPQPGDS
;
A
#
# COMPACT_ATOMS: atom_id res chain seq x y z
N MET A 1 19.61 -5.61 25.06
CA MET A 1 20.50 -4.84 24.18
C MET A 1 21.56 -4.08 24.97
N ASN A 2 22.85 -4.30 24.68
CA ASN A 2 23.91 -3.39 25.12
C ASN A 2 24.01 -2.18 24.17
N PHE A 3 24.73 -1.12 24.59
CA PHE A 3 24.84 0.12 23.81
C PHE A 3 25.45 -0.07 22.40
N ALA A 4 26.36 -1.03 22.24
CA ALA A 4 26.99 -1.32 20.96
C ALA A 4 26.05 -2.03 19.98
N GLU A 5 25.22 -2.96 20.47
CA GLU A 5 24.17 -3.65 19.72
C GLU A 5 23.10 -2.65 19.27
N GLU A 6 22.69 -1.75 20.15
CA GLU A 6 21.71 -0.71 19.83
C GLU A 6 22.23 0.24 18.73
N GLN A 7 23.47 0.71 18.84
CA GLN A 7 24.08 1.52 17.78
C GLN A 7 24.16 0.77 16.45
N THR A 8 24.49 -0.52 16.50
CA THR A 8 24.56 -1.37 15.30
C THR A 8 23.19 -1.51 14.65
N ALA A 9 22.15 -1.78 15.42
CA ALA A 9 20.76 -1.86 14.95
C ALA A 9 20.30 -0.53 14.31
N ARG A 10 20.59 0.61 14.97
CA ARG A 10 20.27 1.95 14.45
C ARG A 10 20.97 2.23 13.12
N ARG A 11 22.25 1.87 12.99
CA ARG A 11 23.03 2.05 11.75
C ARG A 11 22.49 1.17 10.62
N ARG A 12 22.15 -0.10 10.92
CA ARG A 12 21.55 -1.02 9.95
C ARG A 12 20.23 -0.48 9.42
N LEU A 13 19.34 -0.04 10.32
CA LEU A 13 18.04 0.51 9.95
C LEU A 13 18.19 1.79 9.12
N ALA A 14 19.12 2.67 9.49
CA ALA A 14 19.43 3.87 8.71
C ALA A 14 20.00 3.54 7.32
N GLY A 15 20.75 2.45 7.18
CA GLY A 15 21.28 1.94 5.91
C GLY A 15 20.17 1.44 4.99
N SER A 16 19.35 0.50 5.47
CA SER A 16 18.22 -0.03 4.69
C SER A 16 17.20 1.06 4.35
N SER A 17 16.94 2.00 5.26
CA SER A 17 16.02 3.12 5.00
C SER A 17 16.51 3.99 3.84
N ARG A 18 17.80 4.37 3.84
CA ARG A 18 18.41 5.13 2.75
C ARG A 18 18.43 4.36 1.42
N ALA A 19 18.54 3.03 1.47
CA ALA A 19 18.43 2.19 0.28
C ALA A 19 17.00 2.21 -0.29
N ALA A 20 15.99 2.05 0.56
CA ALA A 20 14.58 2.13 0.16
C ALA A 20 14.24 3.51 -0.45
N GLU A 21 14.66 4.59 0.20
CA GLU A 21 14.44 5.96 -0.28
C GLU A 21 15.01 6.18 -1.69
N ARG A 22 16.28 5.78 -1.91
CA ARG A 22 16.93 5.93 -3.22
C ARG A 22 16.29 5.08 -4.31
N LEU A 23 15.87 3.85 -3.97
CA LEU A 23 15.23 2.96 -4.93
C LEU A 23 13.84 3.47 -5.31
N ALA A 24 13.06 3.96 -4.36
CA ALA A 24 11.74 4.54 -4.62
C ALA A 24 11.85 5.74 -5.56
N LEU A 25 12.76 6.68 -5.28
CA LEU A 25 12.97 7.85 -6.13
C LEU A 25 13.52 7.48 -7.51
N SER A 26 14.51 6.58 -7.59
CA SER A 26 15.08 6.13 -8.87
C SER A 26 14.09 5.37 -9.75
N LEU A 27 13.13 4.65 -9.15
CA LEU A 27 12.07 3.99 -9.91
C LEU A 27 11.04 5.00 -10.44
N ALA A 28 10.81 6.09 -9.71
CA ALA A 28 9.89 7.13 -10.13
C ALA A 28 10.52 8.15 -11.10
N GLU A 29 11.85 8.17 -11.22
CA GLU A 29 12.59 8.99 -12.18
C GLU A 29 12.00 8.77 -13.60
N ASP A 30 11.57 9.85 -14.24
CA ASP A 30 10.86 9.88 -15.53
C ASP A 30 9.44 9.28 -15.58
N SER A 31 8.80 9.08 -14.41
CA SER A 31 7.41 8.64 -14.32
C SER A 31 6.52 9.68 -13.64
N SER A 32 5.21 9.58 -13.83
CA SER A 32 4.24 10.38 -13.08
C SER A 32 4.01 9.90 -11.64
N LEU A 33 4.94 9.12 -11.06
CA LEU A 33 4.79 8.43 -9.78
C LEU A 33 5.60 9.09 -8.65
N ASP A 34 6.09 10.30 -8.86
CA ASP A 34 6.84 11.09 -7.87
C ASP A 34 6.12 11.18 -6.52
N GLU A 35 4.81 11.42 -6.55
CA GLU A 35 4.01 11.50 -5.34
C GLU A 35 4.04 10.19 -4.54
N ALA A 36 3.92 9.05 -5.23
CA ALA A 36 3.96 7.74 -4.61
C ALA A 36 5.34 7.43 -4.02
N ALA A 37 6.42 7.79 -4.73
CA ALA A 37 7.79 7.64 -4.26
C ALA A 37 8.09 8.54 -3.05
N ILE A 38 7.63 9.80 -3.07
CA ILE A 38 7.77 10.74 -1.95
C ILE A 38 7.05 10.20 -0.72
N GLU A 39 5.86 9.62 -0.87
CA GLU A 39 5.14 9.03 0.24
C GLU A 39 5.87 7.80 0.81
N VAL A 40 6.46 6.95 -0.04
CA VAL A 40 7.33 5.84 0.42
C VAL A 40 8.49 6.39 1.25
N VAL A 41 9.18 7.42 0.76
CA VAL A 41 10.27 8.09 1.49
C VAL A 41 9.79 8.62 2.83
N ARG A 42 8.63 9.30 2.86
CA ARG A 42 8.03 9.87 4.07
C ARG A 42 7.75 8.79 5.11
N ARG A 43 7.10 7.69 4.72
CA ARG A 43 6.75 6.58 5.63
C ARG A 43 7.98 5.82 6.10
N VAL A 44 8.97 5.55 5.24
CA VAL A 44 10.23 4.91 5.63
C VAL A 44 10.97 5.75 6.68
N ARG A 45 11.13 7.05 6.44
CA ARG A 45 11.78 7.97 7.39
C ARG A 45 11.05 8.01 8.72
N ARG A 46 9.72 7.98 8.68
CA ARG A 46 8.88 8.00 9.88
C ARG A 46 8.96 6.70 10.67
N LEU A 47 8.85 5.55 10.00
CA LEU A 47 9.05 4.23 10.61
C LEU A 47 10.41 4.15 11.31
N ARG A 48 11.48 4.61 10.66
CA ARG A 48 12.80 4.72 11.28
C ARG A 48 12.79 5.59 12.54
N ARG A 49 12.23 6.80 12.45
CA ARG A 49 12.18 7.73 13.59
C ARG A 49 11.47 7.12 14.79
N VAL A 50 10.27 6.57 14.58
CA VAL A 50 9.46 5.93 15.65
C VAL A 50 10.20 4.75 16.27
N ALA A 51 10.82 3.91 15.45
CA ALA A 51 11.56 2.76 15.93
C ALA A 51 12.80 3.13 16.75
N VAL A 52 13.51 4.20 16.35
CA VAL A 52 14.67 4.70 17.11
C VAL A 52 14.21 5.41 18.39
N SER A 53 13.14 6.20 18.33
CA SER A 53 12.65 6.95 19.50
C SER A 53 12.03 6.05 20.58
N SER A 54 11.51 4.88 20.22
CA SER A 54 10.94 3.96 21.21
C SER A 54 11.99 3.35 22.13
N GLY A 55 13.27 3.33 21.72
CA GLY A 55 14.36 2.67 22.45
C GLY A 55 14.17 1.16 22.64
N ARG A 56 13.15 0.57 22.00
CA ARG A 56 12.81 -0.86 22.14
C ARG A 56 13.41 -1.65 20.99
N GLU A 57 14.26 -2.61 21.35
CA GLU A 57 14.89 -3.57 20.42
C GLU A 57 13.86 -4.23 19.48
N SER A 58 12.77 -4.75 20.03
CA SER A 58 11.70 -5.39 19.25
C SER A 58 11.04 -4.46 18.22
N THR A 59 10.95 -3.15 18.52
CA THR A 59 10.42 -2.16 17.58
C THR A 59 11.40 -1.87 16.45
N MET A 60 12.70 -1.75 16.77
CA MET A 60 13.76 -1.57 15.78
C MET A 60 13.85 -2.78 14.83
N GLU A 61 13.78 -3.99 15.35
CA GLU A 61 13.79 -5.19 14.52
C GLU A 61 12.54 -5.31 13.63
N ALA A 62 11.35 -4.99 14.17
CA ALA A 62 10.13 -5.00 13.38
C ALA A 62 10.18 -3.97 12.24
N ALA A 63 10.67 -2.77 12.53
CA ALA A 63 10.90 -1.73 11.51
C ALA A 63 11.91 -2.19 10.46
N GLN A 64 13.01 -2.81 10.90
CA GLN A 64 14.04 -3.34 10.02
C GLN A 64 13.50 -4.39 9.06
N ARG A 65 12.73 -5.37 9.55
CA ARG A 65 12.10 -6.40 8.71
C ARG A 65 11.21 -5.79 7.62
N ARG A 66 10.41 -4.76 7.96
CA ARG A 66 9.57 -4.05 6.99
C ARG A 66 10.39 -3.32 5.94
N VAL A 67 11.42 -2.58 6.35
CA VAL A 67 12.28 -1.84 5.42
C VAL A 67 13.06 -2.78 4.51
N ASP A 68 13.55 -3.91 5.02
CA ASP A 68 14.24 -4.91 4.19
C ASP A 68 13.31 -5.53 3.13
N LEU A 69 12.05 -5.80 3.49
CA LEU A 69 11.04 -6.26 2.53
C LEU A 69 10.73 -5.20 1.46
N VAL A 70 10.64 -3.92 1.85
CA VAL A 70 10.49 -2.80 0.91
C VAL A 70 11.67 -2.75 -0.06
N VAL A 71 12.91 -2.80 0.44
CA VAL A 71 14.11 -2.80 -0.40
C VAL A 71 14.10 -3.97 -1.37
N ALA A 72 13.73 -5.18 -0.91
CA ALA A 72 13.65 -6.36 -1.77
C ALA A 72 12.64 -6.17 -2.91
N ARG A 73 11.45 -5.65 -2.62
CA ARG A 73 10.40 -5.39 -3.63
C ARG A 73 10.82 -4.34 -4.64
N LEU A 74 11.36 -3.21 -4.19
CA LEU A 74 11.84 -2.15 -5.09
C LEU A 74 13.03 -2.63 -5.95
N ARG A 75 13.94 -3.45 -5.41
CA ARG A 75 15.02 -4.05 -6.20
C ARG A 75 14.51 -5.03 -7.24
N ALA A 76 13.56 -5.89 -6.87
CA ALA A 76 12.95 -6.84 -7.79
C ALA A 76 12.30 -6.09 -8.96
N ALA A 77 11.46 -5.10 -8.66
CA ALA A 77 10.81 -4.23 -9.64
C ALA A 77 11.81 -3.56 -10.59
N ARG A 78 12.87 -2.95 -10.04
CA ARG A 78 13.95 -2.36 -10.84
C ARG A 78 14.63 -3.40 -11.75
N THR A 79 14.85 -4.61 -11.26
CA THR A 79 15.53 -5.68 -12.01
C THR A 79 14.68 -6.14 -13.21
N ILE A 80 13.36 -6.18 -13.03
CA ILE A 80 12.42 -6.61 -14.09
C ILE A 80 11.88 -5.45 -14.93
N GLY A 81 12.31 -4.20 -14.67
CA GLY A 81 11.86 -3.02 -15.40
C GLY A 81 10.39 -2.65 -15.18
N VAL A 82 9.83 -2.98 -14.01
CA VAL A 82 8.43 -2.64 -13.68
C VAL A 82 8.41 -1.43 -12.75
N THR A 83 7.78 -0.35 -13.21
CA THR A 83 7.42 0.81 -12.39
C THR A 83 5.94 1.09 -12.59
N SER A 84 5.15 0.95 -11.54
CA SER A 84 3.71 1.23 -11.58
C SER A 84 3.18 1.69 -10.24
N ILE A 85 1.99 2.28 -10.23
CA ILE A 85 1.33 2.72 -9.01
C ILE A 85 0.99 1.52 -8.09
N GLU A 86 0.66 0.35 -8.64
CA GLU A 86 0.41 -0.91 -7.91
C GLU A 86 1.61 -1.30 -7.05
N LEU A 87 2.82 -1.21 -7.62
CA LEU A 87 4.06 -1.49 -6.91
C LEU A 87 4.24 -0.55 -5.71
N PHE A 88 4.06 0.76 -5.92
CA PHE A 88 4.22 1.73 -4.84
C PHE A 88 3.17 1.52 -3.72
N ILE A 89 1.93 1.21 -4.07
CA ILE A 89 0.87 0.91 -3.11
C ILE A 89 1.19 -0.38 -2.33
N ASP A 90 1.76 -1.39 -2.99
CA ASP A 90 2.23 -2.60 -2.34
C ASP A 90 3.37 -2.34 -1.33
N VAL A 91 4.32 -1.48 -1.71
CA VAL A 91 5.39 -1.02 -0.82
C VAL A 91 4.84 -0.23 0.37
N LEU A 92 3.90 0.70 0.14
CA LEU A 92 3.25 1.49 1.20
C LEU A 92 2.51 0.59 2.20
N THR A 93 1.86 -0.48 1.71
CA THR A 93 1.18 -1.47 2.55
C THR A 93 2.14 -2.19 3.50
N VAL A 94 3.35 -2.54 3.03
CA VAL A 94 4.38 -3.20 3.88
C VAL A 94 4.86 -2.29 4.99
N ILE A 95 5.06 -1.01 4.69
CA ILE A 95 5.52 -0.04 5.68
C ILE A 95 4.45 0.12 6.78
N GLY A 96 3.18 0.09 6.35
CA GLY A 96 2.00 0.20 7.19
C GLY A 96 1.32 1.56 7.05
N PRO A 97 0.18 1.74 7.71
CA PRO A 97 -0.57 2.99 7.66
C PRO A 97 0.25 4.15 8.25
N PRO A 98 -0.09 5.40 7.93
CA PRO A 98 0.43 6.55 8.64
C PRO A 98 0.18 6.36 10.15
N LEU A 99 1.22 6.43 10.97
CA LEU A 99 1.11 6.22 12.42
C LEU A 99 0.41 7.40 13.15
N ASP A 100 0.13 8.51 12.44
CA ASP A 100 -0.57 9.70 12.96
C ASP A 100 -1.64 10.05 11.92
N THR A 101 -2.82 10.43 12.38
CA THR A 101 -3.97 10.90 11.59
C THR A 101 -3.72 12.16 10.78
N GLN A 102 -2.58 12.85 10.96
CA GLN A 102 -2.26 14.12 10.31
C GLN A 102 -1.48 14.01 8.99
N SER A 103 -0.96 12.83 8.64
CA SER A 103 -0.34 12.62 7.32
C SER A 103 -1.40 12.02 6.40
N GLU A 104 -2.33 12.86 5.95
CA GLU A 104 -3.29 12.45 4.94
C GLU A 104 -2.53 12.13 3.65
N LEU A 105 -2.68 10.88 3.21
CA LEU A 105 -2.37 10.50 1.84
C LEU A 105 -3.09 11.45 0.88
N SER A 106 -2.45 11.74 -0.25
CA SER A 106 -3.14 12.46 -1.32
C SER A 106 -4.42 11.72 -1.73
N PRO A 107 -5.45 12.43 -2.22
CA PRO A 107 -6.65 11.79 -2.77
C PRO A 107 -6.32 10.66 -3.75
N TYR A 108 -5.33 10.87 -4.62
CA TYR A 108 -4.84 9.87 -5.57
C TYR A 108 -4.32 8.59 -4.89
N LEU A 109 -3.42 8.72 -3.91
CA LEU A 109 -2.88 7.57 -3.19
C LEU A 109 -3.93 6.87 -2.32
N ARG A 110 -4.83 7.64 -1.67
CA ARG A 110 -5.99 7.06 -0.95
C ARG A 110 -6.84 6.23 -1.89
N MET A 111 -7.12 6.76 -3.07
CA MET A 111 -7.91 6.08 -4.07
C MET A 111 -7.30 4.71 -4.41
N HIS A 112 -6.02 4.66 -4.76
CA HIS A 112 -5.36 3.40 -5.10
C HIS A 112 -5.18 2.44 -3.90
N GLU A 113 -4.95 2.95 -2.68
CA GLU A 113 -4.93 2.11 -1.47
C GLU A 113 -6.29 1.44 -1.24
N SER A 114 -7.41 2.17 -1.37
CA SER A 114 -8.75 1.55 -1.25
C SER A 114 -9.03 0.55 -2.38
N ALA A 115 -8.57 0.83 -3.60
CA ALA A 115 -8.72 -0.09 -4.74
C ALA A 115 -8.04 -1.44 -4.45
N ARG A 116 -6.87 -1.40 -3.80
CA ARG A 116 -6.19 -2.61 -3.32
C ARG A 116 -6.94 -3.29 -2.17
N GLY A 117 -7.50 -2.52 -1.23
CA GLY A 117 -8.34 -3.09 -0.16
C GLY A 117 -9.51 -3.91 -0.71
N VAL A 118 -10.12 -3.41 -1.79
CA VAL A 118 -11.15 -4.13 -2.55
C VAL A 118 -10.63 -5.39 -3.20
N MET A 119 -9.41 -5.39 -3.73
CA MET A 119 -8.79 -6.61 -4.25
C MET A 119 -8.64 -7.71 -3.19
N ALA A 120 -8.32 -7.36 -1.95
CA ALA A 120 -8.26 -8.34 -0.87
C ALA A 120 -9.66 -8.90 -0.52
N GLU A 121 -10.68 -8.04 -0.54
CA GLU A 121 -12.08 -8.46 -0.35
C GLU A 121 -12.57 -9.35 -1.50
N LEU A 122 -12.25 -8.99 -2.74
CA LEU A 122 -12.48 -9.78 -3.95
C LEU A 122 -11.86 -11.17 -3.87
N VAL A 123 -10.58 -11.26 -3.50
CA VAL A 123 -9.89 -12.56 -3.35
C VAL A 123 -10.63 -13.42 -2.33
N THR A 124 -11.01 -12.84 -1.20
CA THR A 124 -11.78 -13.55 -0.15
C THR A 124 -13.13 -14.05 -0.67
N ARG A 125 -13.88 -13.19 -1.37
CA ARG A 125 -15.19 -13.55 -1.96
C ARG A 125 -15.06 -14.60 -3.07
N VAL A 126 -14.07 -14.49 -3.95
CA VAL A 126 -13.81 -15.47 -5.01
C VAL A 126 -13.44 -16.84 -4.43
N THR A 127 -12.62 -16.87 -3.37
CA THR A 127 -12.28 -18.12 -2.68
C THR A 127 -13.47 -18.75 -1.95
N GLY A 128 -14.50 -17.96 -1.60
CA GLY A 128 -15.69 -18.41 -0.87
C GLY A 128 -16.95 -18.65 -1.72
N GLY A 129 -17.09 -18.00 -2.88
CA GLY A 129 -18.33 -17.97 -3.68
C GLY A 129 -18.16 -18.17 -5.20
N GLY A 130 -16.93 -18.31 -5.68
CA GLY A 130 -16.63 -18.55 -7.11
C GLY A 130 -16.61 -17.28 -7.98
N THR A 131 -16.02 -17.40 -9.17
CA THR A 131 -15.72 -16.25 -10.07
C THR A 131 -16.91 -15.74 -10.89
N ARG A 132 -18.08 -16.39 -10.79
CA ARG A 132 -19.31 -16.05 -11.54
C ARG A 132 -20.33 -15.24 -10.72
N ASP A 133 -20.00 -14.94 -9.46
CA ASP A 133 -20.80 -14.07 -8.61
C ASP A 133 -20.87 -12.65 -9.21
N SER A 134 -22.07 -12.09 -9.33
CA SER A 134 -22.28 -10.73 -9.83
C SER A 134 -21.53 -9.70 -8.99
N ALA A 135 -21.42 -9.91 -7.67
CA ALA A 135 -20.64 -9.05 -6.80
C ALA A 135 -19.15 -9.08 -7.14
N VAL A 136 -18.61 -10.23 -7.55
CA VAL A 136 -17.20 -10.36 -8.00
C VAL A 136 -16.98 -9.61 -9.31
N ILE A 137 -17.92 -9.70 -10.27
CA ILE A 137 -17.83 -8.98 -11.55
C ILE A 137 -17.89 -7.47 -11.33
N ASP A 138 -18.80 -7.00 -10.48
CA ASP A 138 -18.98 -5.57 -10.22
C ASP A 138 -17.80 -5.00 -9.42
N LEU A 139 -17.25 -5.75 -8.47
CA LEU A 139 -16.01 -5.39 -7.79
C LEU A 139 -14.81 -5.32 -8.76
N HIS A 140 -14.71 -6.21 -9.76
CA HIS A 140 -13.66 -6.15 -10.78
C HIS A 140 -13.79 -4.94 -11.72
N ARG A 141 -15.02 -4.61 -12.15
CA ARG A 141 -15.27 -3.40 -12.94
C ARG A 141 -14.93 -2.14 -12.17
N LEU A 142 -15.34 -2.10 -10.91
CA LEU A 142 -15.08 -0.99 -10.00
C LEU A 142 -13.57 -0.81 -9.77
N GLN A 143 -12.84 -1.90 -9.61
CA GLN A 143 -11.39 -1.90 -9.55
C GLN A 143 -10.79 -1.29 -10.84
N ALA A 144 -11.13 -1.83 -12.02
CA ALA A 144 -10.57 -1.39 -13.29
C ALA A 144 -10.80 0.11 -13.56
N ALA A 145 -12.01 0.61 -13.30
CA ALA A 145 -12.33 2.02 -13.43
C ALA A 145 -11.44 2.91 -12.56
N ARG A 146 -11.12 2.46 -11.33
CA ARG A 146 -10.29 3.20 -10.38
C ARG A 146 -8.82 3.26 -10.76
N TRP A 147 -8.28 2.21 -11.39
CA TRP A 147 -6.91 2.23 -11.93
C TRP A 147 -6.78 3.11 -13.18
N SER A 148 -7.89 3.46 -13.84
CA SER A 148 -7.88 4.28 -15.06
C SER A 148 -7.95 5.79 -14.82
N VAL A 149 -8.14 6.25 -13.58
CA VAL A 149 -8.28 7.68 -13.27
C VAL A 149 -6.91 8.37 -13.39
N PRO A 150 -6.80 9.46 -14.18
CA PRO A 150 -5.55 10.22 -14.30
C PRO A 150 -5.14 10.85 -12.97
N PHE A 151 -3.84 10.81 -12.65
CA PHE A 151 -3.32 11.32 -11.38
C PHE A 151 -3.38 12.85 -11.22
N HIS A 152 -3.58 13.60 -12.30
CA HIS A 152 -3.54 15.07 -12.33
C HIS A 152 -4.93 15.72 -12.32
N ASP A 153 -6.00 14.93 -12.24
CA ASP A 153 -7.38 15.41 -12.27
C ASP A 153 -8.02 15.22 -10.90
N ASP A 154 -7.77 16.18 -10.00
CA ASP A 154 -8.22 16.13 -8.60
C ASP A 154 -9.74 15.98 -8.48
N ASP A 155 -10.51 16.62 -9.37
CA ASP A 155 -11.97 16.52 -9.39
C ASP A 155 -12.42 15.11 -9.83
N ALA A 156 -11.84 14.56 -10.90
CA ALA A 156 -12.12 13.19 -11.32
C ALA A 156 -11.71 12.15 -10.25
N ILE A 157 -10.60 12.39 -9.53
CA ILE A 157 -10.16 11.54 -8.42
C ILE A 157 -11.19 11.58 -7.28
N VAL A 158 -11.63 12.77 -6.86
CA VAL A 158 -12.61 12.92 -5.79
C VAL A 158 -13.96 12.30 -6.16
N ASP A 159 -14.41 12.47 -7.39
CA ASP A 159 -15.68 11.89 -7.84
C ASP A 159 -15.60 10.37 -8.02
N ALA A 160 -14.46 9.86 -8.51
CA ALA A 160 -14.19 8.42 -8.52
C ALA A 160 -14.15 7.84 -7.10
N MET A 161 -13.62 8.58 -6.11
CA MET A 161 -13.64 8.18 -4.71
C MET A 161 -15.07 8.10 -4.15
N LYS A 162 -15.89 9.14 -4.32
CA LYS A 162 -17.29 9.16 -3.85
C LYS A 162 -18.13 8.06 -4.49
N SER A 163 -18.03 7.92 -5.81
CA SER A 163 -18.77 6.90 -6.58
C SER A 163 -18.42 5.50 -6.10
N PHE A 164 -17.13 5.26 -5.84
CA PHE A 164 -16.65 3.99 -5.33
C PHE A 164 -17.11 3.70 -3.92
N ASP A 165 -17.01 4.65 -2.99
CA ASP A 165 -17.43 4.43 -1.60
C ASP A 165 -18.92 4.08 -1.55
N ALA A 166 -19.74 4.73 -2.38
CA ALA A 166 -21.15 4.41 -2.53
C ALA A 166 -21.39 3.00 -3.11
N GLN A 167 -20.64 2.59 -4.12
CA GLN A 167 -20.77 1.26 -4.73
C GLN A 167 -20.27 0.15 -3.80
N LEU A 168 -19.17 0.38 -3.08
CA LEU A 168 -18.63 -0.54 -2.09
C LEU A 168 -19.62 -0.77 -0.94
N LEU A 169 -20.23 0.31 -0.45
CA LEU A 169 -21.25 0.24 0.60
C LEU A 169 -22.44 -0.62 0.16
N ARG A 170 -22.88 -0.49 -1.10
CA ARG A 170 -23.94 -1.32 -1.68
C ARG A 170 -23.53 -2.80 -1.75
N LEU A 171 -22.34 -3.09 -2.29
CA LEU A 171 -21.83 -4.46 -2.43
C LEU A 171 -21.57 -5.18 -1.10
N ARG A 172 -21.34 -4.44 -0.01
CA ARG A 172 -21.21 -4.97 1.35
C ARG A 172 -22.55 -5.14 2.08
N ALA A 173 -23.59 -4.44 1.62
CA ALA A 173 -24.94 -4.60 2.13
C ALA A 173 -25.70 -5.78 1.50
N GLU A 174 -25.21 -6.30 0.37
CA GLU A 174 -25.74 -7.52 -0.24
C GLU A 174 -25.39 -8.75 0.62
N PRO A 175 -26.39 -9.62 0.94
CA PRO A 175 -26.12 -10.84 1.69
C PRO A 175 -25.18 -11.76 0.90
N PRO A 176 -24.27 -12.50 1.56
CA PRO A 176 -23.42 -13.46 0.88
C PRO A 176 -24.30 -14.51 0.17
N PRO A 177 -23.87 -15.03 -0.99
CA PRO A 177 -24.63 -16.06 -1.68
C PRO A 177 -24.86 -17.26 -0.75
N PRO A 178 -26.02 -17.94 -0.86
CA PRO A 178 -26.30 -19.13 -0.07
C PRO A 178 -25.20 -20.18 -0.30
N GLN A 179 -24.71 -20.78 0.78
CA GLN A 179 -23.68 -21.81 0.64
C GLN A 179 -24.31 -23.07 0.03
N PRO A 180 -23.56 -23.84 -0.78
CA PRO A 180 -24.04 -25.11 -1.30
C PRO A 180 -24.26 -26.07 -0.12
N GLY A 181 -25.51 -26.20 0.32
CA GLY A 181 -25.90 -27.02 1.48
C GLY A 181 -27.13 -26.51 2.26
N ASP A 182 -27.57 -25.27 2.04
CA ASP A 182 -28.70 -24.68 2.79
C ASP A 182 -30.08 -24.93 2.14
N SER A 183 -30.27 -26.03 1.40
CA SER A 183 -31.54 -26.43 0.78
C SER A 183 -32.10 -27.74 1.33
#